data_AF-A0A914FLL3-F1
#
_entry.id   AF-A0A914FLL3-F1
#
_cell.length_a   1.000
_cell.length_b   1.000
_cell.length_c   1.000
_cell.angle_alpha   90.00
_cell.angle_beta   90.00
_cell.angle_gamma   90.00
#
_symmetry.space_group_name_H-M   'P 1'
#
loop_
_entity.id
_entity.type
_entity.pdbx_description
1 polymer ?
#
loop_
_entity_poly.entity_id
_entity_poly.type
_entity_poly.pdbx_seq_one_letter_code
_entity_poly.pdbx_strand_id
1 'polypeptide(L)'
;MVDLNRIIPSAPRDEDFSNRFMAYCDKFFRYLKNISRKPVPLQMAVGSGSGFVLSYFCTKGSKIVAMLLGCSFILLQFFNYRGYIKFHRTQFQEDIDSVSNKIKKHVGYRQGFPSTHEMDDFMTRYSYLFSSFICGNLIGYGMA
;
A
#
# COMPACT_ATOMS: atom_id res chain seq x y z
N MET A 1 -26.06 15.61 -27.19
CA MET A 1 -24.93 15.76 -26.24
C MET A 1 -25.29 14.90 -25.05
N VAL A 2 -24.65 13.73 -24.90
CA VAL A 2 -25.03 12.76 -23.86
C VAL A 2 -24.38 13.20 -22.55
N ASP A 3 -25.22 13.56 -21.59
CA ASP A 3 -24.83 14.04 -20.27
C ASP A 3 -24.17 12.91 -19.47
N LEU A 4 -22.83 12.86 -19.47
CA LEU A 4 -22.03 11.85 -18.78
C LEU A 4 -22.21 11.84 -17.26
N ASN A 5 -22.85 12.88 -16.69
CA ASN A 5 -23.11 13.01 -15.26
C ASN A 5 -24.28 12.12 -14.75
N ARG A 6 -25.02 11.47 -15.66
CA ARG A 6 -26.15 10.59 -15.32
C ARG A 6 -25.77 9.10 -15.22
N ILE A 7 -24.60 8.71 -15.75
CA ILE A 7 -24.13 7.30 -15.84
C ILE A 7 -23.04 7.00 -14.80
N ILE A 8 -22.46 8.03 -14.19
CA ILE A 8 -21.67 7.88 -12.97
C ILE A 8 -22.62 8.21 -11.80
N PRO A 9 -23.43 7.24 -11.30
CA PRO A 9 -23.88 7.39 -9.93
C PRO A 9 -22.60 7.57 -9.12
N SER A 10 -22.51 8.65 -8.35
CA SER A 10 -21.50 8.77 -7.31
C SER A 10 -21.58 7.47 -6.51
N ALA A 11 -20.68 6.53 -6.82
CA ALA A 11 -20.63 5.24 -6.17
C ALA A 11 -20.75 5.55 -4.68
N PRO A 12 -21.70 4.91 -3.94
CA PRO A 12 -21.81 5.14 -2.52
C PRO A 12 -20.41 4.89 -2.00
N ARG A 13 -19.67 5.98 -1.70
CA ARG A 13 -18.39 5.85 -1.06
C ARG A 13 -18.71 5.02 0.14
N ASP A 14 -17.87 4.02 0.36
CA ASP A 14 -17.90 3.13 1.50
C ASP A 14 -17.67 3.96 2.79
N GLU A 15 -18.48 5.01 3.01
CA GLU A 15 -18.39 6.03 4.04
C GLU A 15 -18.77 5.39 5.36
N ASP A 16 -19.65 4.39 5.41
CA ASP A 16 -19.92 3.68 6.65
C ASP A 16 -18.72 2.86 7.13
N PHE A 17 -18.10 2.06 6.25
CA PHE A 17 -16.89 1.32 6.61
C PHE A 17 -15.72 2.27 6.85
N SER A 18 -15.53 3.25 5.95
CA SER A 18 -14.46 4.25 6.06
C SER A 18 -14.62 5.09 7.32
N ASN A 19 -15.81 5.58 7.67
CA ASN A 19 -16.03 6.37 8.88
C ASN A 19 -15.84 5.52 10.13
N ARG A 20 -16.28 4.24 10.13
CA ARG A 20 -16.01 3.31 11.23
C ARG A 20 -14.53 3.00 11.37
N PHE A 21 -13.86 2.70 10.26
CA PHE A 21 -12.43 2.43 10.20
C PHE A 21 -11.63 3.65 10.63
N MET A 22 -11.98 4.84 10.13
CA MET A 22 -11.36 6.11 10.51
C MET A 22 -11.62 6.44 11.98
N ALA A 23 -12.78 6.12 12.55
CA ALA A 23 -13.03 6.26 13.99
C ALA A 23 -12.19 5.29 14.84
N TYR A 24 -11.96 4.06 14.36
CA TYR A 24 -11.05 3.10 14.99
C TYR A 24 -9.59 3.54 14.86
N CYS A 25 -9.18 3.96 13.66
CA CYS A 25 -7.86 4.49 13.39
C CYS A 25 -7.59 5.75 14.22
N ASP A 26 -8.54 6.67 14.34
CA ASP A 26 -8.39 7.87 15.15
C ASP A 26 -8.25 7.52 16.65
N LYS A 27 -9.06 6.58 17.18
CA LYS A 27 -8.84 6.05 18.54
C LYS A 27 -7.47 5.40 18.69
N PHE A 28 -7.03 4.62 17.70
CA PHE A 28 -5.73 3.95 17.70
C PHE A 28 -4.56 4.94 17.58
N PHE A 29 -4.65 5.96 16.72
CA PHE A 29 -3.66 7.01 16.56
C PHE A 29 -3.60 7.90 17.80
N ARG A 30 -4.72 8.19 18.47
CA ARG A 30 -4.73 8.85 19.79
C ARG A 30 -4.08 7.98 20.86
N TYR A 31 -4.28 6.66 20.81
CA TYR A 31 -3.60 5.71 21.69
C TYR A 31 -2.08 5.67 21.44
N LEU A 32 -1.68 5.63 20.16
CA LEU A 32 -0.28 5.72 19.70
C LEU A 32 0.37 7.06 20.07
N LYS A 33 -0.35 8.18 19.99
CA LYS A 33 0.14 9.51 20.38
C LYS A 33 0.55 9.57 21.86
N ASN A 34 -0.08 8.74 22.71
CA ASN A 34 0.28 8.58 24.12
C ASN A 34 1.29 7.45 24.39
N ILE A 35 1.72 6.69 23.38
CA ILE A 35 2.68 5.59 23.52
C ILE A 35 4.13 6.06 23.67
N SER A 36 4.44 7.31 23.27
CA SER A 36 5.81 7.86 23.43
C SER A 36 6.26 8.02 24.89
N ARG A 37 5.34 7.85 25.87
CA ARG A 37 5.63 7.80 27.32
C ARG A 37 5.53 6.38 27.94
N LYS A 38 5.27 5.34 27.14
CA LYS A 38 4.99 3.96 27.61
C LYS A 38 6.15 2.99 27.35
N PRO A 39 6.26 1.88 28.12
CA PRO A 39 7.41 0.99 28.10
C PRO A 39 7.59 0.23 26.77
N VAL A 40 8.84 -0.14 26.47
CA VAL A 40 9.32 -0.85 25.25
C VAL A 40 8.43 -2.03 24.80
N PRO A 41 7.90 -2.90 25.69
CA PRO A 41 7.08 -4.04 25.28
C PRO A 41 5.79 -3.64 24.57
N LEU A 42 5.19 -2.50 24.93
CA LEU A 42 3.96 -2.02 24.29
C LEU A 42 4.24 -1.49 22.88
N GLN A 43 5.38 -0.81 22.68
CA GLN A 43 5.82 -0.36 21.35
C GLN A 43 6.08 -1.54 20.43
N MET A 44 6.71 -2.60 20.96
CA MET A 44 6.95 -3.83 20.21
C MET A 44 5.65 -4.53 19.83
N ALA A 45 4.72 -4.71 20.77
CA ALA A 45 3.44 -5.37 20.54
C ALA A 45 2.59 -4.66 19.47
N VAL A 46 2.58 -3.32 19.48
CA VAL A 46 1.85 -2.55 18.47
C VAL A 46 2.54 -2.62 17.09
N GLY A 47 3.87 -2.57 17.05
CA GLY A 47 4.62 -2.79 15.81
C GLY A 47 4.35 -4.17 15.21
N SER A 48 4.51 -5.24 16.00
CA SER A 48 4.29 -6.62 15.52
C SER A 48 2.84 -6.90 15.16
N GLY A 49 1.87 -6.43 15.96
CA GLY A 49 0.44 -6.62 15.66
C GLY A 49 0.02 -5.93 14.38
N SER A 50 0.45 -4.68 14.17
CA SER A 50 0.16 -3.95 12.93
C SER A 50 0.88 -4.55 11.71
N GLY A 51 2.12 -5.00 11.87
CA GLY A 51 2.89 -5.70 10.83
C GLY A 51 2.23 -7.02 10.40
N PHE A 52 1.71 -7.77 11.36
CA PHE A 52 1.03 -9.05 11.12
C PHE A 52 -0.28 -8.87 10.32
N VAL A 53 -1.13 -7.93 10.73
CA VAL A 53 -2.39 -7.65 10.03
C VAL A 53 -2.12 -7.18 8.60
N LEU A 54 -1.19 -6.23 8.41
CA LEU A 54 -0.83 -5.75 7.08
C LEU A 54 -0.31 -6.88 6.18
N SER A 55 0.52 -7.76 6.72
CA SER A 55 1.07 -8.90 5.98
C SER A 55 -0.01 -9.89 5.54
N TYR A 56 -0.99 -10.15 6.41
CA TYR A 56 -2.10 -11.05 6.09
C TYR A 56 -2.91 -10.54 4.89
N PHE A 57 -3.27 -9.25 4.90
CA PHE A 57 -3.98 -8.63 3.77
C PHE A 57 -3.12 -8.60 2.49
N CYS A 58 -1.85 -8.22 2.61
CA CYS A 58 -0.92 -8.15 1.49
C CYS A 58 -0.71 -9.53 0.84
N THR A 59 -0.54 -10.60 1.62
CA THR A 59 -0.26 -11.95 1.11
C THR A 59 -1.48 -12.57 0.42
N LYS A 60 -2.69 -12.34 0.94
CA LYS A 60 -3.92 -12.82 0.28
C LYS A 60 -4.23 -12.01 -0.97
N GLY A 61 -4.05 -10.69 -0.93
CA GLY A 61 -4.25 -9.81 -2.07
C GLY A 61 -3.24 -10.07 -3.20
N SER A 62 -1.97 -10.27 -2.85
CA SER A 62 -0.90 -10.48 -3.83
C SER A 62 -1.05 -11.79 -4.60
N LYS A 63 -1.52 -12.88 -3.97
CA LYS A 63 -1.80 -14.15 -4.67
C LYS A 63 -2.79 -13.96 -5.83
N ILE A 64 -3.85 -13.17 -5.63
CA ILE A 64 -4.86 -12.88 -6.65
C ILE A 64 -4.28 -11.97 -7.75
N VAL A 65 -3.61 -10.89 -7.36
CA VAL A 65 -2.99 -9.95 -8.31
C VAL A 65 -1.90 -10.63 -9.13
N ALA A 66 -1.06 -11.47 -8.51
CA ALA A 66 -0.01 -12.22 -9.17
C ALA A 66 -0.58 -13.27 -10.13
N MET A 67 -1.66 -13.97 -9.76
CA MET A 67 -2.34 -14.89 -10.67
C MET A 67 -2.92 -14.16 -11.88
N LEU A 68 -3.56 -13.00 -11.67
CA LEU A 68 -4.12 -12.19 -12.76
C LEU A 68 -3.02 -11.69 -13.71
N LEU A 69 -1.93 -11.15 -13.15
CA LEU A 69 -0.77 -10.70 -13.92
C LEU A 69 -0.11 -11.87 -14.66
N GLY A 70 0.05 -13.03 -14.01
CA GLY A 70 0.63 -14.23 -14.61
C GLY A 70 -0.23 -14.79 -15.75
N CYS A 71 -1.55 -14.91 -15.54
CA CYS A 71 -2.48 -15.31 -16.59
C CYS A 71 -2.48 -14.34 -17.77
N SER A 72 -2.47 -13.03 -17.51
CA SER A 72 -2.36 -12.00 -18.55
C SER A 72 -1.04 -12.11 -19.32
N PHE A 73 0.06 -12.37 -18.62
CA PHE A 73 1.39 -12.47 -19.21
C PHE A 73 1.56 -13.72 -20.10
N ILE A 74 1.04 -14.87 -19.69
CA ILE A 74 1.07 -16.11 -20.48
C ILE A 74 0.29 -15.94 -21.79
N LEU A 75 -0.90 -15.32 -21.72
CA LEU A 75 -1.68 -15.01 -22.91
C LEU A 75 -0.91 -14.07 -23.84
N LEU A 76 -0.27 -13.02 -23.31
CA LEU A 76 0.54 -12.09 -24.10
C LEU A 76 1.69 -12.81 -24.83
N GLN A 77 2.38 -13.74 -24.15
CA GLN A 77 3.42 -14.55 -24.79
C GLN A 77 2.86 -15.41 -25.93
N PHE A 78 1.73 -16.07 -25.72
CA PHE A 78 1.07 -16.89 -26.74
C PHE A 78 0.61 -16.06 -27.95
N PHE A 79 0.03 -14.88 -27.70
CA PHE A 79 -0.39 -13.94 -28.76
C PHE A 79 0.80 -13.40 -29.57
N ASN A 80 1.93 -13.14 -28.91
CA ASN A 80 3.15 -12.71 -29.59
C ASN A 80 3.73 -13.83 -30.46
N TYR A 81 3.77 -15.07 -29.95
CA TYR A 81 4.25 -16.24 -30.71
C TYR A 81 3.39 -16.56 -31.94
N ARG A 82 2.06 -16.37 -31.85
CA ARG A 82 1.14 -16.55 -32.99
C ARG A 82 1.12 -15.36 -33.96
N GLY A 83 1.87 -14.28 -33.69
CA GLY A 83 1.98 -13.11 -34.55
C GLY A 83 0.77 -12.17 -34.55
N TYR A 84 -0.16 -12.30 -33.60
CA TYR A 84 -1.41 -11.51 -33.57
C TYR A 84 -1.27 -10.12 -32.95
N ILE A 85 -0.23 -9.85 -32.14
CA ILE A 85 -0.04 -8.56 -31.45
C ILE A 85 1.37 -8.02 -31.72
N LYS A 86 1.46 -6.94 -32.49
CA LYS A 86 2.67 -6.09 -32.51
C LYS A 86 2.69 -5.28 -31.21
N PHE A 87 3.59 -5.64 -30.30
CA PHE A 87 3.77 -4.94 -29.03
C PHE A 87 4.30 -3.51 -29.28
N HIS A 88 3.40 -2.51 -29.27
CA HIS A 88 3.77 -1.10 -29.40
C HIS A 88 4.35 -0.56 -28.08
N ARG A 89 5.69 -0.60 -27.96
CA ARG A 89 6.46 -0.11 -26.80
C ARG A 89 6.14 1.34 -26.43
N THR A 90 5.86 2.20 -27.41
CA THR A 90 5.66 3.64 -27.23
C THR A 90 4.40 3.95 -26.41
N GLN A 91 3.26 3.35 -26.74
CA GLN A 91 2.01 3.55 -25.99
C GLN A 91 2.11 2.99 -24.57
N PHE A 92 2.73 1.82 -24.41
CA PHE A 92 2.96 1.23 -23.09
C PHE A 92 3.81 2.11 -22.17
N GLN A 93 4.81 2.79 -22.73
CA GLN A 93 5.67 3.69 -21.98
C GLN A 93 4.93 4.97 -21.56
N GLU A 94 4.13 5.54 -22.46
CA GLU A 94 3.27 6.70 -22.15
C GLU A 94 2.24 6.41 -21.06
N ASP A 95 1.66 5.20 -21.05
CA ASP A 95 0.74 4.75 -20.01
C ASP A 95 1.44 4.60 -18.66
N ILE A 96 2.62 3.97 -18.63
CA ILE A 96 3.42 3.85 -17.40
C ILE A 96 3.83 5.23 -16.87
N ASP A 97 4.26 6.14 -17.74
CA ASP A 97 4.66 7.48 -17.35
C ASP A 97 3.46 8.30 -16.85
N SER A 98 2.28 8.10 -17.42
CA SER A 98 1.04 8.72 -16.96
C SER A 98 0.62 8.22 -15.58
N VAL A 99 0.74 6.91 -15.32
CA VAL A 99 0.49 6.32 -13.99
C VAL A 99 1.53 6.80 -12.99
N SER A 100 2.82 6.77 -13.35
CA SER A 100 3.93 7.27 -12.54
C SER A 100 3.73 8.75 -12.20
N ASN A 101 3.33 9.57 -13.16
CA ASN A 101 3.04 10.98 -12.93
C ASN A 101 1.80 11.21 -12.08
N LYS A 102 0.74 10.40 -12.21
CA LYS A 102 -0.40 10.45 -11.29
C LYS A 102 0.05 10.09 -9.86
N ILE A 103 0.83 9.04 -9.68
CA ILE A 103 1.39 8.66 -8.38
C ILE A 103 2.25 9.80 -7.83
N LYS A 104 3.20 10.32 -8.61
CA LYS A 104 4.04 11.46 -8.23
C LYS A 104 3.23 12.72 -7.90
N LYS A 105 2.06 12.95 -8.51
CA LYS A 105 1.20 14.09 -8.20
C LYS A 105 0.38 13.89 -6.93
N HIS A 106 -0.13 12.69 -6.67
CA HIS A 106 -0.92 12.39 -5.46
C HIS A 106 -0.05 12.15 -4.22
N VAL A 107 1.12 11.54 -4.42
CA VAL A 107 2.19 11.40 -3.41
C VAL A 107 3.07 12.65 -3.36
N GLY A 108 2.89 13.55 -4.35
CA GLY A 108 3.39 14.91 -4.48
C GLY A 108 4.39 15.31 -3.42
N TYR A 109 5.69 15.09 -3.71
CA TYR A 109 6.86 15.65 -3.01
C TYR A 109 6.49 16.28 -1.67
N ARG A 110 6.08 15.46 -0.69
CA ARG A 110 5.86 15.96 0.66
C ARG A 110 7.24 16.28 1.17
N GLN A 111 7.65 17.54 0.97
CA GLN A 111 8.87 18.12 1.53
C GLN A 111 8.86 17.82 3.02
N GLY A 112 9.74 16.92 3.38
CA GLY A 112 9.67 16.16 4.62
C GLY A 112 10.42 14.85 4.45
N PHE A 113 11.51 14.84 3.68
CA PHE A 113 12.65 14.03 4.04
C PHE A 113 13.39 14.85 5.10
N PRO A 114 13.19 14.59 6.41
CA PRO A 114 14.09 15.04 7.46
C PRO A 114 15.54 14.91 7.00
N SER A 115 16.38 15.84 7.46
CA SER A 115 17.81 15.77 7.23
C SER A 115 18.32 14.35 7.55
N THR A 116 19.34 13.86 6.84
CA THR A 116 19.88 12.51 7.07
C THR A 116 20.20 12.23 8.55
N HIS A 117 20.54 13.27 9.32
CA HIS A 117 20.73 13.20 10.76
C HIS A 117 19.45 13.01 11.56
N GLU A 118 18.36 13.68 11.17
CA GLU A 118 17.06 13.49 11.82
C GLU A 118 16.51 12.10 11.52
N MET A 119 16.69 11.62 10.29
CA MET A 119 16.30 10.26 9.90
C MET A 119 17.01 9.18 10.72
N ASP A 120 18.31 9.36 10.95
CA ASP A 120 19.10 8.41 11.72
C ASP A 120 18.68 8.42 13.20
N ASP A 121 18.38 9.60 13.76
CA ASP A 121 17.90 9.74 15.14
C ASP A 121 16.48 9.16 15.30
N PHE A 122 15.59 9.38 14.32
CA PHE A 122 14.27 8.76 14.28
C PHE A 122 14.35 7.24 14.13
N MET A 123 15.19 6.72 13.23
CA MET A 123 15.37 5.28 13.04
C MET A 123 15.98 4.62 14.26
N THR A 124 16.97 5.25 14.89
CA THR A 124 17.58 4.72 16.12
C THR A 124 16.57 4.70 17.26
N ARG A 125 15.79 5.78 17.42
CA ARG A 125 14.78 5.92 18.48
C ARG A 125 13.57 4.99 18.32
N TYR A 126 13.16 4.71 17.10
CA TYR A 126 12.03 3.82 16.79
C TYR A 126 12.44 2.46 16.22
N SER A 127 13.74 2.13 16.25
CA SER A 127 14.32 0.88 15.72
C SER A 127 13.65 -0.37 16.29
N TYR A 128 13.31 -0.37 17.57
CA TYR A 128 12.60 -1.48 18.23
C TYR A 128 11.17 -1.66 17.70
N LEU A 129 10.49 -0.58 17.32
CA LEU A 129 9.16 -0.64 16.74
C LEU A 129 9.21 -1.07 15.28
N PHE A 130 10.17 -0.55 14.51
CA PHE A 130 10.37 -0.95 13.12
C PHE A 130 10.83 -2.41 13.00
N SER A 131 11.75 -2.84 13.85
CA SER A 131 12.21 -4.24 13.87
C SER A 131 11.09 -5.18 14.30
N SER A 132 10.26 -4.80 15.29
CA SER A 132 9.11 -5.62 15.68
C SER A 132 8.01 -5.64 14.61
N PHE A 133 7.84 -4.54 13.85
CA PHE A 133 6.94 -4.47 12.69
C PHE A 133 7.41 -5.37 11.55
N ILE A 134 8.69 -5.32 11.18
CA ILE A 134 9.27 -6.20 10.16
C ILE A 134 9.16 -7.65 10.61
N CYS A 135 9.47 -7.95 11.87
CA CYS A 135 9.33 -9.28 12.44
C CYS A 135 7.87 -9.79 12.38
N GLY A 136 6.91 -8.95 12.79
CA GLY A 136 5.49 -9.29 12.71
C GLY A 136 5.00 -9.46 11.28
N ASN A 137 5.50 -8.65 10.35
CA ASN A 137 5.19 -8.76 8.92
C ASN A 137 5.72 -10.07 8.32
N LEU A 138 6.96 -10.45 8.65
CA LEU A 138 7.59 -11.68 8.18
C LEU A 138 6.88 -12.93 8.71
N ILE A 139 6.54 -12.94 10.01
CA ILE A 139 5.74 -14.02 10.62
C ILE A 139 4.37 -14.12 9.95
N GLY A 140 3.71 -12.99 9.71
CA GLY A 140 2.43 -12.95 8.99
C GLY A 140 2.54 -13.49 7.57
N TYR A 141 3.65 -13.26 6.88
CA TYR A 141 3.89 -13.79 5.54
C TYR A 141 4.09 -15.30 5.57
N GLY A 142 4.82 -15.81 6.56
CA GLY A 142 5.05 -17.25 6.76
C GLY A 142 3.80 -18.05 7.12
N MET A 143 2.80 -17.42 7.75
CA MET A 143 1.53 -18.07 8.11
C MET A 143 0.41 -17.91 7.07
N ALA A 144 0.58 -17.10 6.01
CA ALA A 144 -0.51 -16.67 5.09
C ALA A 144 -0.60 -17.37 3.72
#